data_AF-A0A0Q9YRB3-F1
#
_entry.id   AF-A0A0Q9YRB3-F1
#
_cell.length_a   1.000
_cell.length_b   1.000
_cell.length_c   1.000
_cell.angle_alpha   90.00
_cell.angle_beta   90.00
_cell.angle_gamma   90.00
#
_symmetry.space_group_name_H-M   'P 1'
#
loop_
_entity.id
_entity.type
_entity.pdbx_description
1 polymer ?
#
loop_
_entity_poly.entity_id
_entity_poly.type
_entity_poly.pdbx_seq_one_letter_code
_entity_poly.pdbx_strand_id
1 'polypeptide(L)'
;MHISKKIIFWLTLSSLSVPALALSGISKDNPDLSKMVQRIDSLENQIKILEDNLPKRIRKLPLDLPHLTSNGAIQETMTRLYDMFNLNFVAYRQQINNNRQFFSEEAFEQYTTFLKNSKWLDQISSQKMLMHTKPNHAPKIIKEGAKDKKYSWLIEAPLTISLENINEKKDVNMTATIIIQRASELVHPSGILITAIDFKIKS
;
A
#
# COMPACT_ATOMS: atom_id res chain seq x y z
N MET A 1 -3.07 25.15 11.12
CA MET A 1 -4.14 24.19 11.45
C MET A 1 -3.65 23.34 12.63
N HIS A 2 -4.12 23.62 13.84
CA HIS A 2 -3.59 23.02 15.08
C HIS A 2 -4.45 21.82 15.46
N ILE A 3 -3.97 20.61 15.13
CA ILE A 3 -4.65 19.38 15.56
C ILE A 3 -4.23 19.14 17.01
N SER A 4 -5.21 19.19 17.91
CA SER A 4 -5.01 19.04 19.35
C SER A 4 -4.36 17.71 19.69
N LYS A 5 -3.32 17.73 20.55
CA LYS A 5 -2.64 16.54 21.09
C LYS A 5 -3.59 15.53 21.76
N LYS A 6 -4.80 15.95 22.14
CA LYS A 6 -5.84 15.06 22.70
C LYS A 6 -6.41 14.06 21.68
N ILE A 7 -6.38 14.39 20.39
CA ILE A 7 -6.94 13.54 19.31
C ILE A 7 -5.99 12.38 18.99
N ILE A 8 -4.67 12.61 19.05
CA ILE A 8 -3.66 11.57 18.82
C ILE A 8 -3.63 10.56 19.98
N PHE A 9 -3.87 11.02 21.22
CA PHE A 9 -3.94 10.15 22.40
C PHE A 9 -5.16 9.20 22.39
N TRP A 10 -6.25 9.60 21.74
CA TRP A 10 -7.46 8.75 21.61
C TRP A 10 -7.29 7.63 20.57
N LEU A 11 -6.54 7.86 19.49
CA LEU A 11 -6.31 6.86 18.44
C LEU A 11 -5.36 5.72 18.87
N THR A 12 -4.62 5.88 19.97
CA THR A 12 -3.76 4.82 20.53
C THR A 12 -4.45 3.93 21.55
N LEU A 13 -5.65 4.28 22.03
CA LEU A 13 -6.37 3.48 23.03
C LEU A 13 -7.39 2.50 22.42
N SER A 14 -7.75 2.64 21.15
CA SER A 14 -8.78 1.81 20.48
C SER A 14 -8.35 0.37 20.17
N SER A 15 -7.13 -0.04 20.54
CA SER A 15 -6.67 -1.43 20.42
C SER A 15 -6.79 -2.23 21.72
N LEU A 16 -7.27 -1.63 22.81
CA LEU A 16 -7.61 -2.38 24.02
C LEU A 16 -9.01 -2.97 23.82
N SER A 17 -9.07 -4.13 23.20
CA SER A 17 -10.28 -4.95 23.28
C SER A 17 -10.60 -5.22 24.75
N VAL A 18 -11.90 -5.24 25.07
CA VAL A 18 -12.47 -5.54 26.39
C VAL A 18 -11.75 -6.64 27.22
N PRO A 19 -11.13 -7.70 26.66
CA PRO A 19 -10.35 -8.65 27.46
C PRO A 19 -9.17 -8.06 28.26
N ALA A 20 -8.64 -6.88 27.91
CA ALA A 20 -7.54 -6.27 28.67
C ALA A 20 -7.93 -5.78 30.07
N LEU A 21 -9.20 -5.45 30.30
CA LEU A 21 -9.73 -4.99 31.60
C LEU A 21 -9.90 -6.12 32.61
N ALA A 22 -9.92 -7.39 32.17
CA ALA A 22 -10.09 -8.54 33.05
C ALA A 22 -8.81 -8.92 33.82
N LEU A 23 -7.62 -8.50 33.35
CA LEU A 23 -6.34 -8.83 33.98
C LEU A 23 -5.89 -7.86 35.09
N SER A 24 -6.56 -6.72 35.29
CA SER A 24 -6.12 -5.68 36.23
C SER A 24 -6.81 -5.70 37.60
N GLY A 25 -7.60 -6.74 37.91
CA GLY A 25 -8.26 -6.88 39.23
C GLY A 25 -9.35 -5.84 39.51
N ILE A 26 -9.83 -5.15 38.48
CA ILE A 26 -10.88 -4.14 38.61
C ILE A 26 -12.25 -4.85 38.61
N SER A 27 -12.98 -4.77 39.72
CA SER A 27 -14.30 -5.41 39.86
C SER A 27 -15.29 -4.89 38.82
N LYS A 28 -15.94 -5.82 38.12
CA LYS A 28 -17.01 -5.56 37.14
C LYS A 28 -18.25 -4.90 37.76
N ASP A 29 -18.34 -4.89 39.08
CA ASP A 29 -19.49 -4.37 39.83
C ASP A 29 -19.32 -2.89 40.24
N ASN A 30 -18.28 -2.21 39.77
CA ASN A 30 -18.12 -0.79 40.01
C ASN A 30 -19.16 0.00 39.18
N PRO A 31 -20.15 0.65 39.82
CA PRO A 31 -21.21 1.37 39.12
C PRO A 31 -20.67 2.53 38.27
N ASP A 32 -19.50 3.09 38.60
CA ASP A 32 -18.89 4.16 37.80
C ASP A 32 -18.22 3.64 36.54
N LEU A 33 -17.65 2.42 36.57
CA LEU A 33 -17.12 1.79 35.35
C LEU A 33 -18.22 1.39 34.39
N SER A 34 -19.34 0.88 34.91
CA SER A 34 -20.50 0.56 34.09
C SER A 34 -21.05 1.81 33.38
N LYS A 35 -21.13 2.94 34.08
CA LYS A 35 -21.50 4.25 33.49
C LYS A 35 -20.47 4.72 32.45
N MET A 36 -19.18 4.51 32.68
CA MET A 36 -18.12 4.87 31.72
C MET A 36 -18.20 4.02 30.44
N VAL A 37 -18.43 2.71 30.57
CA VAL A 37 -18.61 1.80 29.42
C VAL A 37 -19.84 2.20 28.62
N GLN A 38 -20.99 2.42 29.26
CA GLN A 38 -22.20 2.91 28.58
C GLN A 38 -21.97 4.26 27.89
N ARG A 39 -21.15 5.13 28.49
CA ARG A 39 -20.77 6.40 27.87
C ARG A 39 -19.90 6.20 26.64
N ILE A 40 -18.96 5.25 26.67
CA ILE A 40 -18.11 4.90 25.51
C ILE A 40 -18.99 4.34 24.38
N ASP A 41 -19.85 3.36 24.65
CA ASP A 41 -20.75 2.78 23.64
C ASP A 41 -21.66 3.84 23.00
N SER A 42 -22.14 4.79 23.81
CA SER A 42 -22.94 5.92 23.35
C SER A 42 -22.14 6.86 22.44
N LEU A 43 -20.87 7.13 22.77
CA LEU A 43 -19.97 7.96 21.96
C LEU A 43 -19.59 7.26 20.67
N GLU A 44 -19.34 5.95 20.68
CA GLU A 44 -19.04 5.16 19.48
C GLU A 44 -20.22 5.17 18.51
N ASN A 45 -21.44 4.99 19.00
CA ASN A 45 -22.64 5.09 18.18
C ASN A 45 -22.82 6.50 17.60
N GLN A 46 -22.55 7.55 18.38
CA GLN A 46 -22.58 8.93 17.86
C GLN A 46 -21.52 9.17 16.79
N ILE A 47 -20.30 8.66 16.97
CA ILE A 47 -19.23 8.75 15.98
C ILE A 47 -19.66 8.05 14.69
N LYS A 48 -20.20 6.84 14.77
CA LYS A 48 -20.69 6.09 13.61
C LYS A 48 -21.81 6.83 12.87
N ILE A 49 -22.79 7.36 13.59
CA ILE A 49 -23.87 8.16 13.02
C ILE A 49 -23.33 9.42 12.36
N LEU A 50 -22.30 10.05 12.95
CA LEU A 50 -21.62 11.19 12.34
C LEU A 50 -20.85 10.76 11.09
N GLU A 51 -20.16 9.63 11.08
CA GLU A 51 -19.49 9.07 9.91
C GLU A 51 -20.46 8.76 8.77
N ASP A 52 -21.60 8.16 9.08
CA ASP A 52 -22.65 7.80 8.11
C ASP A 52 -23.43 9.01 7.58
N ASN A 53 -23.64 10.04 8.42
CA ASN A 53 -24.33 11.28 8.06
C ASN A 53 -23.41 12.41 7.61
N LEU A 54 -22.08 12.20 7.64
CA LEU A 54 -21.20 13.04 6.87
C LEU A 54 -21.69 12.90 5.43
N PRO A 55 -22.20 13.96 4.78
CA PRO A 55 -22.49 13.85 3.37
C PRO A 55 -21.23 13.30 2.73
N LYS A 56 -21.39 12.38 1.78
CA LYS A 56 -20.31 11.89 0.90
C LYS A 56 -19.78 13.03 0.01
N ARG A 57 -19.62 14.25 0.57
CA ARG A 57 -18.63 15.25 0.24
C ARG A 57 -17.30 14.52 0.28
N ILE A 58 -16.99 13.91 -0.85
CA ILE A 58 -15.67 13.81 -1.45
C ILE A 58 -14.71 14.55 -0.53
N ARG A 59 -14.04 13.81 0.36
CA ARG A 59 -12.96 14.38 1.15
C ARG A 59 -11.91 14.68 0.08
N LYS A 60 -11.99 15.86 -0.54
CA LYS A 60 -10.96 16.42 -1.42
C LYS A 60 -9.81 16.72 -0.48
N LEU A 61 -9.18 15.66 0.00
CA LEU A 61 -7.96 15.79 0.75
C LEU A 61 -6.99 16.49 -0.19
N PRO A 62 -6.37 17.59 0.25
CA PRO A 62 -5.33 18.26 -0.52
C PRO A 62 -4.35 17.21 -1.04
N LEU A 63 -4.15 17.17 -2.36
CA LEU A 63 -3.28 16.16 -2.99
C LEU A 63 -1.81 16.43 -2.68
N ASP A 64 -1.49 17.66 -2.28
CA ASP A 64 -0.19 18.13 -1.82
C ASP A 64 0.10 17.75 -0.35
N LEU A 65 -0.84 17.15 0.38
CA LEU A 65 -0.59 16.56 1.69
C LEU A 65 -0.50 15.03 1.60
N PRO A 66 0.38 14.40 2.40
CA PRO A 66 0.47 12.96 2.48
C PRO A 66 -0.78 12.39 3.16
N HIS A 67 -1.48 11.46 2.49
CA HIS A 67 -2.51 10.62 3.11
C HIS A 67 -1.97 9.30 3.69
N LEU A 68 -0.74 8.93 3.31
CA LEU A 68 -0.05 7.75 3.81
C LEU A 68 1.12 8.18 4.69
N THR A 69 1.40 7.39 5.71
CA THR A 69 2.69 7.45 6.41
C THR A 69 3.79 6.94 5.48
N SER A 70 5.06 7.27 5.78
CA SER A 70 6.22 6.75 5.05
C SER A 70 6.20 5.21 4.97
N ASN A 71 5.80 4.54 6.05
CA ASN A 71 5.63 3.07 6.06
C ASN A 71 4.45 2.62 5.19
N GLY A 72 3.32 3.34 5.20
CA GLY A 72 2.19 3.04 4.32
C GLY A 72 2.54 3.16 2.84
N ALA A 73 3.31 4.19 2.48
CA ALA A 73 3.84 4.39 1.12
C ALA A 73 4.74 3.22 0.68
N ILE A 74 5.62 2.74 1.57
CA ILE A 74 6.44 1.56 1.32
C ILE A 74 5.59 0.31 1.15
N GLN A 75 4.62 0.07 2.03
CA GLN A 75 3.74 -1.11 1.96
C GLN A 75 2.95 -1.15 0.66
N GLU A 76 2.31 -0.03 0.28
CA GLU A 76 1.59 0.05 -0.99
C GLU A 76 2.52 -0.22 -2.17
N THR A 77 3.72 0.37 -2.18
CA THR A 77 4.70 0.15 -3.26
C THR A 77 5.10 -1.32 -3.35
N MET A 78 5.31 -1.99 -2.21
CA MET A 78 5.62 -3.41 -2.18
C MET A 78 4.45 -4.26 -2.67
N THR A 79 3.21 -3.96 -2.27
CA THR A 79 2.01 -4.62 -2.80
C THR A 79 1.96 -4.53 -4.32
N ARG A 80 2.19 -3.34 -4.89
CA ARG A 80 2.21 -3.18 -6.36
C ARG A 80 3.35 -3.94 -7.00
N LEU A 81 4.55 -3.92 -6.42
CA LEU A 81 5.68 -4.71 -6.91
C LEU A 81 5.39 -6.22 -6.93
N TYR A 82 4.72 -6.74 -5.90
CA TYR A 82 4.26 -8.13 -5.89
C TYR A 82 3.24 -8.38 -7.01
N ASP A 83 2.25 -7.49 -7.18
CA ASP A 83 1.24 -7.63 -8.23
C ASP A 83 1.85 -7.58 -9.64
N MET A 84 2.89 -6.78 -9.84
CA MET A 84 3.63 -6.66 -11.10
C MET A 84 4.37 -7.96 -11.43
N PHE A 85 5.06 -8.53 -10.46
CA PHE A 85 6.01 -9.62 -10.69
C PHE A 85 5.57 -10.96 -10.06
N ASN A 86 4.26 -11.18 -9.97
CA ASN A 86 3.65 -12.46 -9.63
C ASN A 86 2.81 -12.96 -10.81
N LEU A 87 3.51 -13.42 -11.85
CA LEU A 87 2.92 -13.76 -13.14
C LEU A 87 2.95 -15.26 -13.39
N ASN A 88 1.88 -15.80 -13.99
CA ASN A 88 1.84 -17.19 -14.43
C ASN A 88 1.68 -17.30 -15.95
N PHE A 89 2.20 -18.37 -16.52
CA PHE A 89 2.22 -18.58 -17.97
C PHE A 89 0.83 -18.64 -18.64
N VAL A 90 -0.24 -18.90 -17.89
CA VAL A 90 -1.62 -18.96 -18.41
C VAL A 90 -2.23 -17.56 -18.48
N ALA A 91 -2.08 -16.75 -17.44
CA ALA A 91 -2.84 -15.51 -17.24
C ALA A 91 -1.98 -14.23 -17.27
N TYR A 92 -0.67 -14.31 -17.54
CA TYR A 92 0.25 -13.15 -17.44
C TYR A 92 -0.25 -11.89 -18.16
N ARG A 93 -0.87 -12.02 -19.35
CA ARG A 93 -1.41 -10.87 -20.10
C ARG A 93 -2.53 -10.18 -19.33
N GLN A 94 -3.45 -10.95 -18.75
CA GLN A 94 -4.53 -10.42 -17.95
C GLN A 94 -4.00 -9.82 -16.65
N GLN A 95 -3.05 -10.47 -15.98
CA GLN A 95 -2.42 -9.96 -14.76
C GLN A 95 -1.71 -8.62 -15.01
N ILE A 96 -0.96 -8.50 -16.11
CA ILE A 96 -0.33 -7.23 -16.53
C ILE A 96 -1.39 -6.17 -16.82
N ASN A 97 -2.47 -6.51 -17.52
CA ASN A 97 -3.53 -5.55 -17.83
C ASN A 97 -4.29 -5.08 -16.57
N ASN A 98 -4.58 -5.98 -15.63
CA ASN A 98 -5.24 -5.66 -14.36
C ASN A 98 -4.43 -4.65 -13.55
N ASN A 99 -3.11 -4.66 -13.69
CA ASN A 99 -2.24 -3.69 -13.04
C ASN A 99 -2.33 -2.28 -13.64
N ARG A 100 -2.81 -2.09 -14.88
CA ARG A 100 -2.79 -0.77 -15.58
C ARG A 100 -3.44 0.36 -14.79
N GLN A 101 -4.49 0.05 -14.02
CA GLN A 101 -5.22 1.02 -13.19
C GLN A 101 -4.37 1.68 -12.08
N PHE A 102 -3.22 1.09 -11.72
CA PHE A 102 -2.32 1.60 -10.69
C PHE A 102 -1.22 2.51 -11.24
N PHE A 103 -1.15 2.70 -12.56
CA PHE A 103 -0.08 3.42 -13.23
C PHE A 103 -0.61 4.63 -13.98
N SER A 104 0.21 5.67 -14.05
CA SER A 104 0.17 6.61 -15.16
C SER A 104 0.50 5.88 -16.48
N GLU A 105 0.11 6.47 -17.60
CA GLU A 105 0.40 5.90 -18.92
C GLU A 105 1.90 5.69 -19.15
N GLU A 106 2.71 6.70 -18.84
CA GLU A 106 4.16 6.67 -18.95
C GLU A 106 4.78 5.55 -18.09
N ALA A 107 4.38 5.43 -16.82
CA ALA A 107 4.92 4.39 -15.95
C ALA A 107 4.52 2.97 -16.39
N PHE A 108 3.33 2.80 -16.96
CA PHE A 108 2.91 1.51 -17.50
C PHE A 108 3.70 1.13 -18.75
N GLU A 109 4.03 2.11 -19.60
CA GLU A 109 4.92 1.90 -20.73
C GLU A 109 6.35 1.51 -20.27
N GLN A 110 6.89 2.19 -19.26
CA GLN A 110 8.18 1.84 -18.65
C GLN A 110 8.17 0.38 -18.14
N TYR A 111 7.09 -0.05 -17.48
CA TYR A 111 6.93 -1.41 -16.97
C TYR A 111 6.92 -2.45 -18.08
N THR A 112 6.06 -2.25 -19.07
CA THR A 112 5.88 -3.21 -20.17
C THR A 112 7.11 -3.25 -21.07
N THR A 113 7.79 -2.13 -21.26
CA THR A 113 9.07 -2.05 -21.97
C THR A 113 10.16 -2.82 -21.23
N PHE A 114 10.27 -2.68 -19.90
CA PHE A 114 11.21 -3.46 -19.11
C PHE A 114 10.96 -4.96 -19.25
N LEU A 115 9.71 -5.42 -19.12
CA LEU A 115 9.33 -6.83 -19.29
C LEU A 115 9.68 -7.40 -20.67
N LYS A 116 9.56 -6.57 -21.71
CA LYS A 116 9.94 -6.93 -23.09
C LYS A 116 11.46 -7.04 -23.22
N ASN A 117 12.20 -6.04 -22.73
CA ASN A 117 13.65 -5.98 -22.86
C ASN A 117 14.37 -7.06 -22.04
N SER A 118 13.80 -7.44 -20.89
CA SER A 118 14.33 -8.53 -20.05
C SER A 118 14.09 -9.93 -20.64
N LYS A 119 13.26 -10.04 -21.70
CA LYS A 119 12.76 -11.30 -22.28
C LYS A 119 11.99 -12.18 -21.31
N TRP A 120 11.57 -11.66 -20.16
CA TRP A 120 10.85 -12.46 -19.16
C TRP A 120 9.49 -12.92 -19.65
N LEU A 121 8.83 -12.14 -20.50
CA LEU A 121 7.57 -12.58 -21.11
C LEU A 121 7.75 -13.80 -22.01
N ASP A 122 8.86 -13.89 -22.75
CA ASP A 122 9.18 -15.06 -23.56
C ASP A 122 9.46 -16.29 -22.70
N GLN A 123 10.14 -16.11 -21.55
CA GLN A 123 10.38 -17.18 -20.58
C GLN A 123 9.08 -17.66 -19.94
N ILE A 124 8.23 -16.73 -19.49
CA ILE A 124 6.91 -17.05 -18.94
C ILE A 124 6.07 -17.80 -19.99
N SER A 125 5.95 -17.29 -21.21
CA SER A 125 5.06 -17.89 -22.22
C SER A 125 5.60 -19.18 -22.81
N SER A 126 6.85 -19.18 -23.27
CA SER A 126 7.41 -20.28 -24.07
C SER A 126 7.94 -21.41 -23.19
N GLN A 127 8.52 -21.07 -22.04
CA GLN A 127 9.08 -22.05 -21.10
C GLN A 127 8.13 -22.39 -19.95
N LYS A 128 6.89 -21.87 -20.00
CA LYS A 128 5.82 -22.07 -19.00
C LYS A 128 6.29 -21.79 -17.57
N MET A 129 7.08 -20.73 -17.39
CA MET A 129 7.60 -20.34 -16.09
C MET A 129 6.57 -19.58 -15.27
N LEU A 130 6.60 -19.81 -13.96
CA LEU A 130 5.97 -18.98 -12.95
C LEU A 130 6.97 -17.94 -12.48
N MET A 131 6.52 -16.71 -12.36
CA MET A 131 7.30 -15.60 -11.82
C MET A 131 6.77 -15.26 -10.44
N HIS A 132 7.64 -15.15 -9.44
CA HIS A 132 7.30 -14.66 -8.12
C HIS A 132 8.38 -13.74 -7.56
N THR A 133 7.98 -12.85 -6.65
CA THR A 133 8.87 -11.84 -6.06
C THR A 133 9.18 -12.14 -4.61
N LYS A 134 10.42 -11.91 -4.21
CA LYS A 134 10.89 -11.98 -2.83
C LYS A 134 11.60 -10.67 -2.47
N PRO A 135 11.28 -10.05 -1.32
CA PRO A 135 12.03 -8.89 -0.85
C PRO A 135 13.41 -9.35 -0.36
N ASN A 136 14.48 -8.66 -0.79
CA ASN A 136 15.85 -9.00 -0.37
C ASN A 136 16.26 -8.23 0.88
N HIS A 137 15.93 -6.94 0.91
CA HIS A 137 16.15 -6.05 2.04
C HIS A 137 14.98 -5.08 2.18
N ALA A 138 14.94 -4.36 3.30
CA ALA A 138 13.93 -3.35 3.53
C ALA A 138 13.98 -2.25 2.43
N PRO A 139 12.85 -1.91 1.80
CA PRO A 139 12.76 -0.74 0.95
C PRO A 139 12.98 0.54 1.76
N LYS A 140 13.41 1.61 1.10
CA LYS A 140 13.61 2.92 1.71
C LYS A 140 12.99 4.03 0.87
N ILE A 141 12.52 5.06 1.56
CA ILE A 141 12.17 6.33 0.91
C ILE A 141 13.47 7.12 0.70
N ILE A 142 13.80 7.40 -0.56
CA ILE A 142 14.93 8.24 -0.94
C ILE A 142 14.57 9.71 -0.78
N LYS A 143 13.34 10.06 -1.17
CA LYS A 143 12.82 11.43 -1.13
C LYS A 143 11.30 11.41 -1.05
N GLU A 144 10.73 12.35 -0.32
CA GLU A 144 9.30 12.61 -0.33
C GLU A 144 9.01 14.11 -0.26
N GLY A 145 7.81 14.51 -0.69
CA GLY A 145 7.36 15.89 -0.61
C GLY A 145 6.35 16.27 -1.68
N ALA A 146 5.80 17.47 -1.54
CA ALA A 146 4.90 18.05 -2.54
C ALA A 146 5.68 18.63 -3.72
N LYS A 147 5.31 18.23 -4.95
CA LYS A 147 5.75 18.84 -6.20
C LYS A 147 4.54 18.98 -7.12
N ASP A 148 4.40 20.12 -7.79
CA ASP A 148 3.32 20.36 -8.75
C ASP A 148 1.90 20.08 -8.17
N LYS A 149 1.67 20.52 -6.92
CA LYS A 149 0.42 20.35 -6.15
C LYS A 149 0.04 18.91 -5.80
N LYS A 150 0.98 17.96 -5.88
CA LYS A 150 0.78 16.57 -5.47
C LYS A 150 1.96 16.08 -4.64
N TYR A 151 1.67 15.37 -3.56
CA TYR A 151 2.68 14.74 -2.74
C TYR A 151 3.17 13.45 -3.41
N SER A 152 4.49 13.24 -3.43
CA SER A 152 5.11 12.07 -4.03
C SER A 152 6.15 11.44 -3.11
N TRP A 153 6.38 10.15 -3.31
CA TRP A 153 7.43 9.37 -2.65
C TRP A 153 8.29 8.70 -3.71
N LEU A 154 9.60 8.91 -3.64
CA LEU A 154 10.62 8.17 -4.37
C LEU A 154 11.12 7.04 -3.47
N ILE A 155 10.87 5.81 -3.87
CA ILE A 155 11.14 4.60 -3.10
C ILE A 155 12.13 3.73 -3.85
N GLU A 156 13.13 3.22 -3.14
CA GLU A 156 14.07 2.21 -3.65
C GLU A 156 13.82 0.88 -2.93
N ALA A 157 13.55 -0.17 -3.71
CA ALA A 157 13.22 -1.50 -3.21
C ALA A 157 14.13 -2.56 -3.87
N PRO A 158 15.04 -3.19 -3.12
CA PRO A 158 15.82 -4.33 -3.59
C PRO A 158 15.01 -5.63 -3.50
N LEU A 159 14.93 -6.36 -4.62
CA LEU A 159 14.08 -7.55 -4.79
C LEU A 159 14.83 -8.69 -5.49
N THR A 160 14.41 -9.92 -5.25
CA THR A 160 14.70 -11.07 -6.11
C THR A 160 13.44 -11.45 -6.86
N ILE A 161 13.54 -11.57 -8.17
CA ILE A 161 12.52 -12.17 -9.03
C ILE A 161 12.94 -13.61 -9.32
N SER A 162 12.10 -14.57 -8.95
CA SER A 162 12.30 -15.99 -9.25
C SER A 162 11.42 -16.38 -10.43
N LEU A 163 12.04 -16.95 -11.45
CA LEU A 163 11.39 -17.58 -12.59
C LEU A 163 11.59 -19.09 -12.46
N GLU A 164 10.51 -19.85 -12.32
CA GLU A 164 10.61 -21.29 -12.06
C GLU A 164 9.61 -22.12 -12.85
N ASN A 165 10.01 -23.33 -13.21
CA ASN A 165 9.15 -24.41 -13.66
C ASN A 165 9.64 -25.72 -13.01
N ILE A 166 9.16 -26.87 -13.50
CA ILE A 166 9.54 -28.18 -12.94
C ILE A 166 11.02 -28.55 -13.16
N ASN A 167 11.68 -27.97 -14.16
CA ASN A 167 13.02 -28.34 -14.59
C ASN A 167 14.09 -27.33 -14.16
N GLU A 168 13.72 -26.05 -14.06
CA GLU A 168 14.65 -24.94 -13.88
C GLU A 168 14.07 -23.91 -12.92
N LYS A 169 14.97 -23.33 -12.12
CA LYS A 169 14.70 -22.13 -11.34
C LYS A 169 15.81 -21.12 -11.55
N LYS A 170 15.43 -19.88 -11.83
CA LYS A 170 16.32 -18.74 -12.05
C LYS A 170 15.93 -17.60 -11.13
N ASP A 171 16.83 -17.26 -10.20
CA ASP A 171 16.69 -16.10 -9.33
C ASP A 171 17.44 -14.89 -9.93
N VAL A 172 16.77 -13.75 -10.05
CA VAL A 172 17.32 -12.50 -10.60
C VAL A 172 17.22 -11.41 -9.55
N ASN A 173 18.37 -10.93 -9.09
CA ASN A 173 18.44 -9.79 -8.18
C ASN A 173 18.26 -8.48 -8.95
N MET A 174 17.43 -7.58 -8.43
CA MET A 174 17.22 -6.26 -9.01
C MET A 174 16.92 -5.21 -7.95
N THR A 175 17.09 -3.95 -8.34
CA THR A 175 16.62 -2.79 -7.58
C THR A 175 15.52 -2.10 -8.37
N ALA A 176 14.37 -1.90 -7.73
CA ALA A 176 13.28 -1.08 -8.24
C ALA A 176 13.35 0.32 -7.66
N THR A 177 13.29 1.34 -8.51
CA THR A 177 13.15 2.74 -8.14
C THR A 177 11.79 3.22 -8.62
N ILE A 178 10.91 3.55 -7.69
CA ILE A 178 9.49 3.83 -7.98
C ILE A 178 9.12 5.20 -7.43
N ILE A 179 8.40 5.98 -8.24
CA ILE A 179 7.73 7.20 -7.80
C ILE A 179 6.23 6.93 -7.71
N ILE A 180 5.72 6.90 -6.48
CA ILE A 180 4.27 6.96 -6.24
C ILE A 180 3.85 8.40 -5.91
N GLN A 181 2.67 8.77 -6.37
CA GLN A 181 2.12 10.12 -6.21
C GLN A 181 0.69 10.04 -5.69
N ARG A 182 0.28 11.03 -4.89
CA ARG A 182 -1.11 11.23 -4.49
C ARG A 182 -2.03 11.33 -5.70
N ALA A 183 -3.10 10.57 -5.65
CA ALA A 183 -4.17 10.59 -6.63
C ALA A 183 -5.52 10.80 -5.95
N SER A 184 -6.50 11.29 -6.72
CA SER A 184 -7.87 11.40 -6.20
C SER A 184 -8.46 10.00 -6.01
N GLU A 185 -8.96 9.73 -4.81
CA GLU A 185 -9.67 8.48 -4.47
C GLU A 185 -10.93 8.24 -5.30
N LEU A 186 -11.43 9.29 -5.98
CA LEU A 186 -12.54 9.19 -6.94
C LEU A 186 -12.16 8.43 -8.20
N VAL A 187 -10.88 8.53 -8.60
CA VAL A 187 -10.35 7.95 -9.84
C VAL A 187 -9.54 6.70 -9.51
N HIS A 188 -8.74 6.76 -8.44
CA HIS A 188 -7.89 5.67 -7.99
C HIS A 188 -8.23 5.33 -6.54
N PRO A 189 -9.00 4.26 -6.26
CA PRO A 189 -9.46 3.92 -4.90
C PRO A 189 -8.35 3.79 -3.84
N SER A 190 -7.12 3.48 -4.25
CA SER A 190 -5.95 3.42 -3.37
C SER A 190 -5.40 4.79 -2.94
N GLY A 191 -5.87 5.89 -3.54
CA GLY A 191 -5.39 7.25 -3.27
C GLY A 191 -3.96 7.52 -3.76
N ILE A 192 -3.37 6.58 -4.50
CA ILE A 192 -2.02 6.66 -5.08
C ILE A 192 -1.99 6.23 -6.55
N LEU A 193 -0.98 6.73 -7.26
CA LEU A 193 -0.67 6.38 -8.63
C LEU A 193 0.83 6.18 -8.79
N ILE A 194 1.26 5.14 -9.50
CA ILE A 194 2.65 4.96 -9.92
C ILE A 194 2.90 5.87 -11.13
N THR A 195 3.83 6.81 -10.97
CA THR A 195 4.10 7.87 -11.96
C THR A 195 5.41 7.71 -12.71
N ALA A 196 6.37 6.99 -12.12
CA ALA A 196 7.59 6.60 -12.80
C ALA A 196 8.17 5.35 -12.15
N ILE A 197 8.83 4.51 -12.95
CA ILE A 197 9.54 3.34 -12.49
C ILE A 197 10.84 3.15 -13.28
N ASP A 198 11.84 2.66 -12.59
CA ASP A 198 13.11 2.21 -13.15
C ASP A 198 13.51 0.90 -12.48
N PHE A 199 14.01 -0.04 -13.28
CA PHE A 199 14.33 -1.39 -12.85
C PHE A 199 15.74 -1.74 -13.29
N LYS A 200 16.60 -2.01 -12.32
CA LYS A 200 18.01 -2.33 -12.56
C LYS A 200 18.32 -3.75 -12.10
N ILE A 201 18.54 -4.64 -13.05
CA ILE A 201 19.02 -6.00 -12.79
C ILE A 201 20.49 -5.89 -12.34
N LYS A 202 20.82 -6.55 -11.24
CA LYS A 202 22.21 -6.66 -10.78
C LYS A 202 22.91 -7.71 -11.63
N SER A 203 23.98 -7.28 -12.31
CA SER A 203 24.92 -8.14 -13.04
C SER A 203 25.79 -8.95 -12.10
#